data_AF-A0A162XZ46-F1
#
_entry.id   AF-A0A162XZ46-F1
#
_cell.length_a   1.000
_cell.length_b   1.000
_cell.length_c   1.000
_cell.angle_alpha   90.00
_cell.angle_beta   90.00
_cell.angle_gamma   90.00
#
_symmetry.space_group_name_H-M   'P 1'
#
loop_
_entity.id
_entity.type
_entity.pdbx_description
1 polymer ?
#
loop_
_entity_poly.entity_id
_entity_poly.type
_entity_poly.pdbx_seq_one_letter_code
_entity_poly.pdbx_strand_id
1 'polypeptide(L)'
;MTKIFIILFLFVASTAYYGQGKRHEKQNAYYVEEATKEFNLDEEQQTKLSNFRMDMVNTYITSTTSFKAGNISQEELKNVTKKASETFHNKLSKLTGKTHKEMQTWLKSMREKLKKT
;
A
#
# COMPACT_ATOMS: atom_id res chain seq x y z
N MET A 1 3.56 -15.76 -38.76
CA MET A 1 2.89 -16.19 -37.52
C MET A 1 3.49 -15.61 -36.24
N THR A 2 4.81 -15.35 -36.19
CA THR A 2 5.52 -14.80 -35.01
C THR A 2 5.14 -13.37 -34.59
N LYS A 3 4.59 -12.54 -35.49
CA LYS A 3 4.28 -11.12 -35.20
C LYS A 3 2.98 -10.90 -34.40
N ILE A 4 2.01 -11.81 -34.50
CA ILE A 4 0.70 -11.68 -33.83
C ILE A 4 0.82 -11.94 -32.31
N PHE A 5 1.70 -12.85 -31.90
CA PHE A 5 1.93 -13.15 -30.49
C PHE A 5 2.60 -12.01 -29.72
N ILE A 6 3.45 -11.22 -30.36
CA ILE A 6 4.16 -10.09 -29.73
C ILE A 6 3.18 -8.94 -29.39
N ILE A 7 2.22 -8.68 -30.29
CA ILE A 7 1.21 -7.62 -30.09
C ILE A 7 0.23 -7.99 -28.97
N LEU A 8 -0.15 -9.28 -28.88
CA LEU A 8 -1.04 -9.76 -27.82
C LEU A 8 -0.38 -9.67 -26.43
N PHE A 9 0.92 -9.97 -26.33
CA PHE A 9 1.67 -9.89 -25.07
C PHE A 9 1.82 -8.43 -24.57
N LEU A 10 2.00 -7.47 -25.48
CA LEU A 10 2.06 -6.04 -25.15
C LEU A 10 0.73 -5.47 -24.65
N PHE A 11 -0.41 -5.95 -25.17
CA PHE A 11 -1.74 -5.53 -24.71
C PHE A 11 -2.11 -6.08 -23.32
N VAL A 12 -1.67 -7.28 -22.95
CA VAL A 12 -1.93 -7.84 -21.63
C VAL A 12 -1.06 -7.17 -20.54
N ALA A 13 0.18 -6.80 -20.87
CA ALA A 13 1.08 -6.13 -19.92
C ALA A 13 0.59 -4.72 -19.50
N SER A 14 -0.05 -3.97 -20.39
CA SER A 14 -0.54 -2.62 -20.08
C SER A 14 -1.78 -2.65 -19.18
N THR A 15 -2.73 -3.54 -19.41
CA THR A 15 -3.96 -3.63 -18.59
C THR A 15 -3.70 -4.03 -17.12
N ALA A 16 -2.67 -4.83 -16.86
CA ALA A 16 -2.28 -5.26 -15.51
C ALA A 16 -1.68 -4.12 -14.65
N TYR A 17 -1.02 -3.15 -15.28
CA TYR A 17 -0.42 -2.00 -14.59
C TYR A 17 -1.46 -0.93 -14.23
N TYR A 18 -2.38 -0.61 -15.15
CA TYR A 18 -3.43 0.39 -14.92
C TYR A 18 -4.54 -0.06 -13.94
N GLY A 19 -4.82 -1.36 -13.82
CA GLY A 19 -5.83 -1.89 -12.89
C GLY A 19 -5.38 -1.90 -11.42
N GLN A 20 -4.10 -2.16 -11.15
CA GLN A 20 -3.57 -2.25 -9.79
C GLN A 20 -3.48 -0.87 -9.11
N GLY A 21 -3.05 0.16 -9.84
CA GLY A 21 -2.98 1.53 -9.30
C GLY A 21 -4.32 2.02 -8.77
N LYS A 22 -5.39 1.91 -9.56
CA LYS A 22 -6.74 2.36 -9.20
C LYS A 22 -7.31 1.67 -7.96
N ARG A 23 -7.05 0.36 -7.78
CA ARG A 23 -7.51 -0.36 -6.59
C ARG A 23 -6.79 0.14 -5.34
N HIS A 24 -5.48 0.30 -5.40
CA HIS A 24 -4.69 0.76 -4.26
C HIS A 24 -5.01 2.21 -3.90
N GLU A 25 -5.22 3.07 -4.88
CA GLU A 25 -5.71 4.45 -4.68
C GLU A 25 -7.07 4.47 -3.99
N LYS A 26 -8.05 3.67 -4.44
CA LYS A 26 -9.37 3.56 -3.80
C LYS A 26 -9.26 3.09 -2.34
N GLN A 27 -8.47 2.04 -2.10
CA GLN A 27 -8.21 1.55 -0.74
C GLN A 27 -7.48 2.58 0.12
N ASN A 28 -6.64 3.41 -0.48
CA ASN A 28 -5.93 4.49 0.21
C ASN A 28 -6.88 5.61 0.62
N ALA A 29 -7.74 6.05 -0.30
CA ALA A 29 -8.77 7.05 -0.03
C ALA A 29 -9.69 6.59 1.11
N TYR A 30 -10.19 5.34 1.03
CA TYR A 30 -11.02 4.77 2.10
C TYR A 30 -10.28 4.69 3.44
N TYR A 31 -8.99 4.34 3.44
CA TYR A 31 -8.19 4.32 4.66
C TYR A 31 -8.04 5.71 5.28
N VAL A 32 -7.75 6.74 4.46
CA VAL A 32 -7.63 8.12 4.91
C VAL A 32 -8.95 8.63 5.46
N GLU A 33 -10.07 8.32 4.80
CA GLU A 33 -11.41 8.67 5.27
C GLU A 33 -11.70 8.08 6.66
N GLU A 34 -11.46 6.78 6.85
CA GLU A 34 -11.69 6.12 8.14
C GLU A 34 -10.72 6.61 9.24
N ALA A 35 -9.47 6.91 8.86
CA ALA A 35 -8.49 7.48 9.79
C ALA A 35 -8.88 8.91 10.21
N THR A 36 -9.45 9.67 9.28
CA THR A 36 -9.95 11.02 9.55
C THR A 36 -11.10 10.99 10.54
N LYS A 37 -12.05 10.05 10.38
CA LYS A 37 -13.14 9.86 11.33
C LYS A 37 -12.65 9.45 12.72
N GLU A 38 -11.66 8.57 12.79
CA GLU A 38 -11.13 8.06 14.06
C GLU A 38 -10.26 9.07 14.81
N PHE A 39 -9.39 9.77 14.08
CA PHE A 39 -8.33 10.61 14.66
C PHE A 39 -8.53 12.11 14.44
N ASN A 40 -9.65 12.51 13.82
CA ASN A 40 -10.02 13.89 13.52
C ASN A 40 -8.92 14.64 12.77
N LEU A 41 -8.49 14.08 11.63
CA LEU A 41 -7.38 14.61 10.83
C LEU A 41 -7.78 15.82 10.00
N ASP A 42 -6.95 16.86 10.00
CA ASP A 42 -7.09 17.99 9.07
C ASP A 42 -6.67 17.64 7.62
N GLU A 43 -6.90 18.54 6.67
CA GLU A 43 -6.60 18.31 5.25
C GLU A 43 -5.11 18.06 4.96
N GLU A 44 -4.22 18.74 5.70
CA GLU A 44 -2.78 18.57 5.55
C GLU A 44 -2.35 17.18 6.07
N GLN A 45 -2.89 16.77 7.21
CA GLN A 45 -2.67 15.46 7.80
C GLN A 45 -3.23 14.33 6.93
N GLN A 46 -4.41 14.53 6.33
CA GLN A 46 -5.00 13.60 5.36
C GLN A 46 -4.10 13.40 4.14
N THR A 47 -3.56 14.49 3.59
CA THR A 47 -2.63 14.44 2.45
C THR A 47 -1.35 13.71 2.81
N LYS A 48 -0.76 14.03 3.97
CA LYS A 48 0.42 13.33 4.50
C LYS A 48 0.16 11.84 4.68
N LEU A 49 -0.97 11.49 5.29
CA LEU A 49 -1.35 10.09 5.51
C LEU A 49 -1.51 9.33 4.20
N SER A 50 -2.18 9.95 3.22
CA SER A 50 -2.37 9.39 1.88
C SER A 50 -1.03 9.02 1.25
N ASN A 51 -0.07 9.95 1.28
CA ASN A 51 1.27 9.74 0.73
C ASN A 51 2.04 8.66 1.49
N PHE A 52 2.07 8.72 2.83
CA PHE A 52 2.80 7.76 3.66
C PHE A 52 2.32 6.33 3.45
N ARG A 53 1.01 6.15 3.30
CA ARG A 53 0.44 4.83 3.06
C ARG A 53 0.70 4.36 1.63
N MET A 54 0.65 5.24 0.62
CA MET A 54 1.00 4.87 -0.75
C MET A 54 2.48 4.51 -0.90
N ASP A 55 3.39 5.18 -0.20
CA ASP A 55 4.82 4.81 -0.18
C ASP A 55 5.01 3.36 0.31
N MET A 56 4.31 2.99 1.39
CA MET A 56 4.35 1.64 1.94
C MET A 56 3.77 0.63 0.95
N VAL A 57 2.61 0.93 0.37
CA VAL A 57 1.94 0.05 -0.62
C VAL A 57 2.83 -0.15 -1.85
N ASN A 58 3.42 0.91 -2.39
CA ASN A 58 4.34 0.84 -3.53
C ASN A 58 5.57 0.01 -3.19
N THR A 59 6.10 0.12 -1.97
CA THR A 59 7.21 -0.72 -1.50
C THR A 59 6.83 -2.20 -1.48
N TYR A 60 5.61 -2.54 -1.04
CA TYR A 60 5.13 -3.92 -1.06
C TYR A 60 4.94 -4.46 -2.48
N ILE A 61 4.36 -3.66 -3.38
CA ILE A 61 4.12 -4.05 -4.78
C ILE A 61 5.46 -4.30 -5.48
N THR A 62 6.39 -3.35 -5.37
CA THR A 62 7.70 -3.43 -6.03
C THR A 62 8.55 -4.57 -5.46
N SER A 63 8.65 -4.71 -4.14
CA SER A 63 9.40 -5.82 -3.52
C SER A 63 8.80 -7.19 -3.84
N THR A 64 7.47 -7.33 -3.85
CA THR A 64 6.80 -8.58 -4.26
C THR A 64 7.06 -8.90 -5.72
N THR A 65 7.05 -7.88 -6.59
CA THR A 65 7.36 -8.04 -8.02
C THR A 65 8.81 -8.48 -8.20
N SER A 66 9.76 -7.85 -7.50
CA SER A 66 11.18 -8.25 -7.51
C SER A 66 11.40 -9.66 -6.99
N PHE A 67 10.70 -10.07 -5.93
CA PHE A 67 10.77 -11.44 -5.40
C PHE A 67 10.25 -12.46 -6.42
N LYS A 68 9.09 -12.19 -7.03
CA LYS A 68 8.51 -13.04 -8.08
C LYS A 68 9.41 -13.15 -9.32
N ALA A 69 10.18 -12.11 -9.60
CA ALA A 69 11.18 -12.09 -10.67
C ALA A 69 12.50 -12.79 -10.29
N GLY A 70 12.68 -13.21 -9.02
CA GLY A 70 13.91 -13.81 -8.53
C GLY A 70 15.04 -12.81 -8.23
N ASN A 71 14.75 -11.51 -8.26
CA ASN A 71 15.75 -10.45 -8.03
C ASN A 71 16.12 -10.25 -6.56
N ILE A 72 15.26 -10.70 -5.64
CA ILE A 72 15.51 -10.69 -4.21
C ILE A 72 15.07 -12.02 -3.59
N SER A 73 15.72 -12.40 -2.51
CA SER A 73 15.38 -13.54 -1.68
C SER A 73 14.12 -13.30 -0.83
N GLN A 74 13.59 -14.38 -0.25
CA GLN A 74 12.48 -14.29 0.70
C GLN A 74 12.85 -13.51 1.97
N GLU A 75 14.10 -13.60 2.41
CA GLU A 75 14.60 -12.86 3.57
C GLU A 75 14.65 -11.36 3.29
N GLU A 76 15.16 -10.96 2.12
CA GLU A 76 15.18 -9.56 1.69
C GLU A 76 13.76 -9.01 1.56
N LEU A 77 12.83 -9.77 0.97
CA LEU A 77 11.41 -9.38 0.92
C LEU A 77 10.85 -9.13 2.32
N LYS A 78 11.10 -10.03 3.27
CA LYS A 78 10.66 -9.89 4.67
C LYS A 78 11.24 -8.63 5.32
N ASN A 79 12.52 -8.35 5.10
CA ASN A 79 13.21 -7.19 5.69
C ASN A 79 12.71 -5.87 5.10
N VAL A 80 12.54 -5.79 3.77
CA VAL A 80 12.02 -4.60 3.09
C VAL A 80 10.59 -4.30 3.52
N THR A 81 9.72 -5.32 3.52
CA THR A 81 8.32 -5.16 3.90
C THR A 81 8.18 -4.81 5.39
N LYS A 82 8.97 -5.43 6.28
CA LYS A 82 9.04 -5.05 7.70
C LYS A 82 9.41 -3.58 7.87
N LYS A 83 10.51 -3.13 7.24
CA LYS A 83 10.99 -1.73 7.35
C LYS A 83 9.97 -0.73 6.80
N ALA A 84 9.29 -1.05 5.71
CA ALA A 84 8.20 -0.23 5.18
C ALA A 84 7.04 -0.08 6.18
N SER A 85 6.68 -1.18 6.85
CA SER A 85 5.62 -1.20 7.87
C SER A 85 6.00 -0.37 9.08
N GLU A 86 7.21 -0.54 9.59
CA GLU A 86 7.74 0.22 10.73
C GLU A 86 7.78 1.71 10.41
N THR A 87 8.27 2.07 9.22
CA THR A 87 8.32 3.46 8.75
C THR A 87 6.92 4.07 8.71
N PHE A 88 5.95 3.35 8.13
CA PHE A 88 4.56 3.78 8.08
C PHE A 88 3.97 3.97 9.48
N HIS A 89 4.10 2.99 10.37
CA HIS A 89 3.56 3.07 11.72
C HIS A 89 4.19 4.18 12.56
N ASN A 90 5.48 4.44 12.38
CA ASN A 90 6.17 5.56 13.02
C ASN A 90 5.64 6.91 12.51
N LYS A 91 5.45 7.05 11.19
CA LYS A 91 4.87 8.27 10.60
C LYS A 91 3.42 8.47 11.04
N LEU A 92 2.61 7.41 11.05
CA LEU A 92 1.22 7.44 11.50
C LEU A 92 1.11 7.83 12.98
N SER A 93 1.95 7.24 13.84
CA SER A 93 2.00 7.57 15.27
C SER A 93 2.32 9.05 15.50
N LYS A 94 3.29 9.60 14.75
CA LYS A 94 3.61 11.03 14.80
C LYS A 94 2.47 11.91 14.29
N LEU A 95 1.75 11.45 13.26
CA LEU A 95 0.63 12.19 12.66
C LEU A 95 -0.58 12.26 13.60
N THR A 96 -0.92 11.14 14.25
CA THR A 96 -2.11 11.03 15.10
C THR A 96 -1.86 11.36 16.57
N GLY A 97 -0.59 11.42 16.98
CA GLY A 97 -0.20 11.50 18.38
C GLY A 97 -0.51 10.23 19.19
N LYS A 98 -0.89 9.13 18.53
CA LYS A 98 -1.24 7.86 19.17
C LYS A 98 -0.09 6.87 19.07
N THR A 99 0.18 6.16 20.15
CA THR A 99 1.10 5.03 20.13
C THR A 99 0.55 3.88 19.27
N HIS A 100 1.45 3.03 18.76
CA HIS A 100 1.02 1.84 18.01
C HIS A 100 0.07 0.93 18.83
N LYS A 101 0.26 0.87 20.16
CA LYS A 101 -0.59 0.08 21.06
C LYS A 101 -2.02 0.60 21.09
N GLU A 102 -2.20 1.92 21.16
CA GLU A 102 -3.52 2.55 21.14
C GLU A 102 -4.22 2.37 19.78
N MET A 103 -3.45 2.39 18.69
CA MET A 103 -4.00 2.19 17.34
C MET A 103 -4.26 0.72 16.98
N GLN A 104 -3.81 -0.25 17.79
CA GLN A 104 -3.81 -1.66 17.40
C GLN A 104 -5.20 -2.19 17.02
N THR A 105 -6.23 -1.83 17.80
CA THR A 105 -7.61 -2.24 17.55
C THR A 105 -8.13 -1.66 16.24
N TRP A 106 -7.92 -0.37 16.01
CA TRP A 106 -8.32 0.30 14.79
C TRP A 106 -7.57 -0.25 13.56
N LEU A 107 -6.25 -0.44 13.66
CA LEU A 107 -5.42 -1.04 12.60
C LEU A 107 -5.90 -2.44 12.21
N LYS A 108 -6.29 -3.27 13.19
CA LYS A 108 -6.86 -4.60 12.94
C LYS A 108 -8.20 -4.50 12.20
N SER A 109 -9.09 -3.61 12.65
CA SER A 109 -10.37 -3.34 11.98
C SER A 109 -10.17 -2.88 10.54
N MET A 110 -9.24 -1.97 10.30
CA MET A 110 -8.93 -1.47 8.97
C MET A 110 -8.42 -2.56 8.02
N ARG A 111 -7.60 -3.50 8.50
CA ARG A 111 -7.18 -4.64 7.66
C ARG A 111 -8.35 -5.47 7.16
N GLU A 112 -9.35 -5.71 8.01
CA GLU A 112 -10.54 -6.48 7.61
C GLU A 112 -11.46 -5.69 6.68
N LYS A 113 -11.63 -4.38 6.93
CA LYS A 113 -12.42 -3.50 6.03
C LYS A 113 -11.78 -3.43 4.64
N LEU A 114 -10.47 -3.25 4.56
CA LEU A 114 -9.74 -3.14 3.29
C LEU A 114 -9.78 -4.41 2.43
N LYS A 115 -9.96 -5.60 3.01
CA LYS A 115 -10.17 -6.84 2.24
C LYS A 115 -11.49 -6.82 1.47
N LYS A 116 -12.48 -6.06 1.94
CA LYS A 116 -13.83 -5.93 1.37
C LYS A 116 -13.98 -4.72 0.44
N THR A 117 -12.94 -3.88 0.31
CA THR A 117 -12.91 -2.64 -0.50
C THR A 117 -12.29 -2.85 -1.88
#